data_AF-A0A453HWI6-F1
#
_entry.id   AF-A0A453HWI6-F1
#
_cell.length_a   1.000
_cell.length_b   1.000
_cell.length_c   1.000
_cell.angle_alpha   90.00
_cell.angle_beta   90.00
_cell.angle_gamma   90.00
#
_symmetry.space_group_name_H-M   'P 1'
#
loop_
_entity.id
_entity.type
_entity.pdbx_description
1 polymer ?
#
loop_
_entity_poly.entity_id
_entity_poly.type
_entity_poly.pdbx_seq_one_letter_code
_entity_poly.pdbx_strand_id
1 'polypeptide(L)'
;MIIRKTLAQVEAEGLVLPDGTLVVDGRPVVVVYFRAGYALTDYPSEVERIARLFIEQSSAIKCPSISYHLVGTKKIQQELAKPSVLERFLDNKEDIAKLRKCFAGLWSLDNDEIVKSAIENLTRLS
;
A
#
# COMPACT_ATOMS: atom_id res chain seq x y z
N MET A 1 1.90 -5.84 -25.59
CA MET A 1 2.58 -7.10 -25.20
C MET A 1 2.74 -7.11 -23.68
N ILE A 2 2.58 -8.26 -23.02
CA ILE A 2 2.68 -8.40 -21.56
C ILE A 2 3.82 -9.37 -21.24
N ILE A 3 4.65 -9.05 -20.25
CA ILE A 3 5.65 -9.96 -19.68
C ILE A 3 5.32 -10.21 -18.20
N ARG A 4 5.64 -11.41 -17.71
CA ARG A 4 5.49 -11.78 -16.29
C ARG A 4 6.88 -12.10 -15.76
N LYS A 5 7.27 -11.41 -14.69
CA LYS A 5 8.55 -11.59 -14.02
C LYS A 5 8.35 -11.55 -12.51
N THR A 6 9.13 -12.32 -11.76
CA THR A 6 9.24 -12.17 -10.30
C THR A 6 10.08 -10.94 -9.96
N LEU A 7 10.03 -10.46 -8.71
CA LEU A 7 10.90 -9.36 -8.28
C LEU A 7 12.38 -9.70 -8.46
N ALA A 8 12.78 -10.94 -8.13
CA ALA A 8 14.15 -11.41 -8.37
C ALA A 8 14.58 -11.37 -9.84
N GLN A 9 13.70 -11.78 -10.77
CA GLN A 9 14.00 -11.67 -12.22
C GLN A 9 14.07 -10.23 -12.69
N VAL A 10 13.23 -9.35 -12.13
CA VAL A 10 13.25 -7.93 -12.45
C VAL A 10 14.56 -7.29 -11.99
N GLU A 11 15.10 -7.66 -10.83
CA GLU A 11 16.45 -7.22 -10.41
C GLU A 11 17.55 -7.78 -11.32
N ALA A 12 17.51 -9.07 -11.64
CA ALA A 12 18.55 -9.72 -12.44
C ALA A 12 18.61 -9.27 -13.91
N GLU A 13 17.46 -8.91 -14.50
CA GLU A 13 17.31 -8.64 -15.94
C GLU A 13 16.90 -7.19 -16.24
N GLY A 14 16.69 -6.39 -15.20
CA GLY A 14 16.14 -5.05 -15.29
C GLY A 14 17.19 -3.95 -15.13
N LEU A 15 16.96 -2.83 -15.79
CA LEU A 15 17.74 -1.61 -15.62
C LEU A 15 16.87 -0.38 -15.86
N VAL A 16 17.28 0.75 -15.30
CA VAL A 16 16.68 2.05 -15.56
C VAL A 16 17.64 2.86 -16.42
N LEU A 17 17.21 3.27 -17.59
CA LEU A 17 17.99 4.11 -18.49
C LEU A 17 18.15 5.53 -17.91
N PRO A 18 19.11 6.34 -18.39
CA PRO A 18 19.32 7.71 -17.89
C PRO A 18 18.10 8.64 -18.01
N ASP A 19 17.17 8.33 -18.90
CA ASP A 19 15.89 9.05 -19.07
C ASP A 19 14.77 8.56 -18.14
N GLY A 20 15.09 7.61 -17.25
CA GLY A 20 14.15 6.99 -16.31
C GLY A 20 13.38 5.80 -16.89
N THR A 21 13.58 5.42 -18.15
CA THR A 21 12.86 4.29 -18.77
C THR A 21 13.26 2.97 -18.10
N LEU A 22 12.26 2.25 -17.57
CA LEU A 22 12.43 0.88 -17.11
C LEU A 22 12.59 -0.05 -18.31
N VAL A 23 13.66 -0.83 -18.34
CA VAL A 23 13.87 -1.90 -19.32
C VAL A 23 14.00 -3.21 -18.56
N VAL A 24 13.27 -4.24 -18.97
CA VAL A 24 13.37 -5.59 -18.40
C VAL A 24 13.46 -6.59 -19.55
N ASP A 25 14.46 -7.47 -19.55
CA ASP A 25 14.67 -8.46 -20.62
C ASP A 25 14.77 -7.79 -22.01
N GLY A 26 15.52 -6.68 -22.06
CA GLY A 26 15.73 -5.86 -23.26
C GLY A 26 14.50 -5.08 -23.76
N ARG A 27 13.40 -5.07 -23.00
CA ARG A 27 12.12 -4.46 -23.42
C ARG A 27 11.76 -3.26 -22.55
N PRO A 28 11.45 -2.09 -23.14
CA PRO A 28 10.88 -0.97 -22.40
C PRO A 28 9.56 -1.33 -21.73
N VAL A 29 9.41 -0.96 -20.45
CA VAL A 29 8.23 -1.19 -19.63
C VAL A 29 7.59 0.14 -19.28
N VAL A 30 6.36 0.34 -19.76
CA VAL A 30 5.60 1.59 -19.53
C VAL A 30 4.63 1.50 -18.35
N VAL A 31 4.22 0.28 -17.97
CA VAL A 31 3.34 0.02 -16.82
C VAL A 31 3.85 -1.21 -16.07
N VAL A 32 3.97 -1.09 -14.75
CA VAL A 32 4.20 -2.22 -13.84
C VAL A 32 2.93 -2.50 -13.06
N TYR A 33 2.34 -3.68 -13.32
CA TYR A 33 1.14 -4.14 -12.64
C TYR A 33 1.50 -5.19 -11.58
N PHE A 34 1.44 -4.82 -10.31
CA PHE A 34 1.84 -5.68 -9.21
C PHE A 34 0.78 -6.75 -8.92
N ARG A 35 1.19 -8.01 -9.07
CA ARG A 35 0.46 -9.20 -8.61
C ARG A 35 1.20 -9.94 -7.49
N ALA A 36 2.17 -9.27 -6.88
CA ALA A 36 3.01 -9.69 -5.77
C ALA A 36 3.58 -8.44 -5.08
N GLY A 37 4.36 -8.61 -4.02
CA GLY A 37 5.00 -7.53 -3.27
C GLY A 37 4.09 -6.91 -2.21
N TYR A 38 3.05 -7.65 -1.78
CA TYR A 38 2.08 -7.24 -0.76
C TYR A 38 2.28 -7.94 0.58
N ALA A 39 3.07 -9.02 0.60
CA ALA A 39 3.41 -9.78 1.79
C ALA A 39 4.93 -9.88 1.96
N LEU A 40 5.40 -10.05 3.21
CA LEU A 40 6.83 -10.26 3.49
C LEU A 40 7.39 -11.51 2.80
N THR A 41 6.56 -12.52 2.57
CA THR A 41 6.95 -13.74 1.84
C THR A 41 7.33 -13.49 0.38
N ASP A 42 6.94 -12.35 -0.19
CA ASP A 42 7.36 -11.93 -1.54
C ASP A 42 8.78 -11.31 -1.54
N TYR A 43 9.38 -11.14 -0.36
CA TYR A 43 10.70 -10.54 -0.14
C TYR A 43 11.61 -11.49 0.67
N PRO A 44 11.97 -12.68 0.13
CA PRO A 44 12.84 -13.63 0.83
C PRO A 44 14.27 -13.11 1.04
N SER A 45 14.69 -12.09 0.28
CA SER A 45 16.01 -11.47 0.37
C SER A 45 15.97 -9.97 0.08
N GLU A 46 17.12 -9.30 0.12
CA GLU A 46 17.26 -7.89 -0.27
C GLU A 46 17.06 -7.66 -1.78
N VAL A 47 17.23 -8.71 -2.60
CA VAL A 47 17.08 -8.64 -4.07
C VAL A 47 15.70 -8.10 -4.44
N GLU A 48 14.64 -8.60 -3.82
CA GLU A 48 13.28 -8.18 -4.12
C GLU A 48 12.99 -6.76 -3.66
N ARG A 49 13.66 -6.31 -2.60
CA ARG A 49 13.55 -4.93 -2.11
C ARG A 49 14.26 -3.95 -3.06
N ILE A 50 15.44 -4.32 -3.55
CA ILE A 50 16.15 -3.58 -4.62
C ILE A 50 15.27 -3.53 -5.86
N ALA A 51 14.68 -4.67 -6.26
CA ALA A 51 13.75 -4.77 -7.37
C ALA A 51 12.62 -3.73 -7.26
N ARG A 52 11.97 -3.73 -6.09
CA ARG A 52 10.87 -2.81 -5.81
C ARG A 52 11.32 -1.35 -5.83
N LEU A 53 12.46 -1.02 -5.22
CA LEU A 53 12.98 0.34 -5.18
C LEU A 53 13.25 0.88 -6.58
N PHE A 54 13.94 0.11 -7.42
CA PHE A 54 14.30 0.58 -8.75
C PHE A 54 13.08 0.73 -9.67
N ILE A 55 12.09 -0.18 -9.56
CA ILE A 55 10.80 -0.03 -10.26
C ILE A 55 10.14 1.31 -9.87
N GLU A 56 10.09 1.63 -8.58
CA GLU A 56 9.47 2.87 -8.10
C GLU A 56 10.22 4.11 -8.59
N GLN A 57 11.56 4.05 -8.70
CA GLN A 57 12.39 5.14 -9.22
C GLN A 57 12.28 5.35 -10.74
N SER A 58 11.78 4.35 -11.48
CA SER A 58 11.58 4.48 -12.93
C SER A 58 10.37 5.33 -13.31
N SER A 59 10.35 5.79 -14.57
CA SER A 59 9.26 6.51 -15.21
C SER A 59 8.04 5.64 -15.54
N ALA A 60 8.12 4.31 -15.35
CA ALA A 60 6.98 3.43 -15.57
C ALA A 60 5.81 3.81 -14.64
N ILE A 61 4.58 3.62 -15.11
CA ILE A 61 3.37 3.79 -14.29
C ILE A 61 3.22 2.57 -13.38
N LYS A 62 3.18 2.78 -12.07
CA LYS A 62 3.01 1.69 -11.10
C LYS A 62 1.54 1.51 -10.77
N CYS A 63 1.09 0.25 -10.74
CA CYS A 63 -0.27 -0.13 -10.36
C CYS A 63 -0.21 -1.24 -9.29
N PRO A 64 -0.27 -0.87 -7.99
CA PRO A 64 -0.21 0.48 -7.43
C PRO A 64 1.23 1.02 -7.30
N SER A 65 1.39 2.34 -7.17
CA SER A 65 2.62 2.97 -6.67
C SER A 65 2.84 2.66 -5.19
N ILE A 66 4.05 2.95 -4.67
CA ILE A 66 4.32 2.79 -3.24
C ILE A 66 3.38 3.62 -2.35
N SER A 67 2.99 4.83 -2.76
CA SER A 67 2.04 5.66 -2.01
C SER A 67 0.64 5.04 -1.96
N TYR A 68 0.13 4.55 -3.09
CA TYR A 68 -1.17 3.86 -3.14
C TYR A 68 -1.15 2.56 -2.33
N HIS A 69 -0.02 1.84 -2.34
CA HIS A 69 0.16 0.67 -1.50
C HIS A 69 0.01 1.02 -0.01
N LEU A 70 0.68 2.07 0.46
CA LEU A 70 0.64 2.50 1.86
C LEU A 70 -0.75 3.01 2.29
N VAL A 71 -1.47 3.69 1.40
CA VAL A 71 -2.86 4.14 1.66
C VAL A 71 -3.80 2.95 1.94
N GLY A 72 -3.53 1.77 1.39
CA GLY A 72 -4.31 0.55 1.63
C GLY A 72 -4.09 -0.11 3.00
N THR A 73 -3.16 0.39 3.82
CA THR A 73 -2.87 -0.22 5.13
C THR A 73 -3.99 0.00 6.15
N LYS A 74 -4.13 -0.95 7.08
CA LYS A 74 -5.12 -0.84 8.17
C LYS A 74 -4.88 0.37 9.07
N LYS A 75 -3.63 0.81 9.21
CA LYS A 75 -3.33 2.02 9.96
C LYS A 75 -3.89 3.26 9.29
N ILE A 76 -3.73 3.42 7.97
CA ILE A 76 -4.33 4.55 7.24
C ILE A 76 -5.86 4.48 7.27
N GLN A 77 -6.44 3.29 7.13
CA GLN A 77 -7.89 3.09 7.30
C GLN A 77 -8.38 3.61 8.67
N GLN A 78 -7.66 3.30 9.74
CA GLN A 78 -7.97 3.77 11.10
C GLN A 78 -7.76 5.29 11.26
N GLU A 79 -6.69 5.85 10.70
CA GLU A 79 -6.42 7.29 10.75
C GLU A 79 -7.48 8.11 10.01
N LEU A 80 -7.94 7.64 8.83
CA LEU A 80 -9.01 8.29 8.08
C LEU A 80 -10.35 8.29 8.85
N ALA A 81 -10.56 7.34 9.75
CA ALA A 81 -11.77 7.28 10.58
C ALA A 81 -11.77 8.28 11.75
N LYS A 82 -10.63 8.94 12.04
CA LYS A 82 -10.57 9.96 13.09
C LYS A 82 -11.37 11.21 12.71
N PRO A 83 -11.96 11.92 13.70
CA PRO A 83 -12.64 13.18 13.45
C PRO A 83 -11.76 14.17 12.66
N SER A 84 -12.36 14.87 11.71
CA SER A 84 -11.73 15.92 10.90
C SER A 84 -10.60 15.49 9.95
N VAL A 85 -10.22 14.21 9.90
CA VAL A 85 -9.12 13.75 9.02
C VAL A 85 -9.58 13.60 7.57
N LEU A 86 -10.79 13.07 7.32
CA LEU A 86 -11.35 12.97 5.97
C LEU A 86 -11.47 14.33 5.27
N GLU A 87 -11.85 15.36 6.02
CA GLU A 87 -12.01 16.73 5.56
C GLU A 87 -10.70 17.35 5.04
N ARG A 88 -9.54 16.76 5.35
CA ARG A 88 -8.26 17.18 4.78
C ARG A 88 -8.05 16.71 3.33
N PHE A 89 -8.84 15.74 2.87
CA PHE A 89 -8.70 15.09 1.57
C PHE A 89 -9.94 15.22 0.68
N LEU A 90 -11.07 15.64 1.26
CA LEU A 90 -12.36 15.75 0.57
C LEU A 90 -13.09 17.02 1.02
N ASP A 91 -13.60 17.78 0.05
CA ASP A 91 -14.40 18.99 0.31
C ASP A 91 -15.91 18.74 0.28
N ASN A 92 -16.35 17.72 -0.46
CA ASN A 92 -17.77 17.41 -0.62
C ASN A 92 -18.33 16.78 0.66
N LYS A 93 -19.15 17.55 1.39
CA LYS A 93 -19.78 17.12 2.63
C LYS A 93 -20.69 15.90 2.48
N GLU A 94 -21.34 15.73 1.33
CA GLU A 94 -22.20 14.57 1.07
C GLU A 94 -21.36 13.29 0.92
N ASP A 95 -20.23 13.37 0.21
CA ASP A 95 -19.32 12.22 0.04
C ASP A 95 -18.63 11.86 1.36
N ILE A 96 -18.23 12.85 2.16
CA ILE A 96 -17.70 12.64 3.52
C ILE A 96 -18.74 11.93 4.41
N ALA A 97 -20.00 12.36 4.36
CA ALA A 97 -21.07 11.72 5.11
C ALA A 97 -21.32 10.27 4.66
N LYS A 98 -21.31 10.01 3.35
CA LYS A 98 -21.43 8.65 2.79
C LYS A 98 -20.28 7.75 3.24
N LEU A 99 -19.04 8.23 3.19
CA LEU A 99 -17.86 7.47 3.63
C LEU A 99 -17.92 7.15 5.13
N ARG A 100 -18.24 8.15 5.96
CA ARG A 100 -18.37 7.96 7.41
C ARG A 100 -19.45 6.94 7.78
N LYS A 101 -20.56 6.88 7.03
CA LYS A 101 -21.61 5.87 7.24
C LYS A 101 -21.11 4.43 7.06
N CYS A 102 -20.04 4.24 6.28
CA CYS A 102 -19.43 2.92 6.05
C CYS A 102 -18.34 2.58 7.06
N PHE A 103 -17.92 3.50 7.93
CA PHE A 103 -16.88 3.23 8.92
C PHE A 103 -17.47 2.53 10.15
N ALA A 104 -16.88 1.39 10.50
CA ALA A 104 -17.04 0.80 11.82
C ALA A 104 -16.21 1.58 12.86
N GLY A 105 -16.35 1.20 14.13
CA GLY A 105 -15.46 1.69 15.17
C GLY A 105 -14.02 1.24 14.92
N LEU A 106 -13.12 2.21 14.74
CA LEU A 106 -11.71 1.99 14.42
C LEU A 106 -10.85 2.79 15.39
N TRP A 107 -10.06 2.10 16.20
CA TRP A 107 -9.24 2.70 17.25
C TRP A 107 -7.81 2.19 17.16
N SER A 108 -6.89 2.98 17.69
CA SER A 108 -5.48 2.65 17.79
C SER A 108 -5.18 2.10 19.20
N LEU A 109 -4.13 1.28 19.32
CA LEU A 109 -3.78 0.58 20.57
C LEU A 109 -3.12 1.50 21.62
N ASP A 110 -2.87 2.76 21.27
CA ASP A 110 -2.43 3.83 22.16
C ASP A 110 -3.60 4.50 22.93
N ASN A 111 -4.84 4.09 22.68
CA ASN A 111 -5.99 4.52 23.45
C ASN A 111 -6.27 3.53 24.60
N ASP A 112 -5.73 3.83 25.78
CA ASP A 112 -5.82 2.99 26.97
C ASP A 112 -7.27 2.69 27.38
N GLU A 113 -8.19 3.65 27.24
CA GLU A 113 -9.62 3.45 27.58
C GLU A 113 -10.27 2.41 26.66
N ILE A 114 -10.02 2.50 25.36
CA ILE A 114 -10.54 1.55 24.37
C ILE A 114 -9.87 0.18 24.55
N VAL A 115 -8.57 0.13 24.83
CA VAL A 115 -7.86 -1.12 25.11
C VAL A 115 -8.44 -1.81 26.35
N LYS A 116 -8.64 -1.07 27.44
CA LYS A 116 -9.26 -1.60 28.66
C LYS A 116 -10.68 -2.11 28.40
N SER A 117 -11.49 -1.32 27.71
CA SER A 117 -12.85 -1.71 27.32
C SER A 117 -12.86 -2.97 26.45
N ALA A 118 -11.92 -3.10 25.50
CA ALA A 118 -11.79 -4.29 24.67
C ALA A 118 -11.45 -5.53 25.50
N ILE A 119 -10.52 -5.44 26.45
CA ILE A 119 -10.13 -6.54 27.36
C ILE A 119 -11.32 -6.98 28.23
N GLU A 120 -12.04 -6.03 28.83
CA GLU A 120 -13.19 -6.30 29.70
C GLU A 120 -14.34 -6.98 28.95
N ASN A 121 -14.60 -6.57 27.70
CA ASN A 121 -15.68 -7.16 26.91
C ASN A 121 -15.29 -8.52 26.30
N LEU A 122 -14.00 -8.76 26.03
CA LEU A 122 -13.52 -10.06 25.55
C LEU A 122 -13.69 -11.17 26.61
N THR A 123 -13.39 -10.84 27.87
CA THR A 123 -13.44 -11.75 29.02
C THR A 123 -14.86 -12.07 29.50
N ARG A 124 -15.87 -11.28 29.10
CA ARG A 124 -17.29 -11.56 29.38
C ARG A 124 -17.95 -12.54 28.40
N LEU A 125 -17.28 -12.83 27.27
CA LEU A 125 -17.77 -13.73 26.22
C LEU A 125 -17.15 -15.13 26.29
N SER A 126 -16.20 -15.35 27.20
CA SER A 126 -15.55 -16.63 27.52
C SER A 126 -16.11 -17.22 28.81
#